data_AF-A0A168DS09-F1
#
_entry.id   AF-A0A168DS09-F1
#
_cell.length_a   1.000
_cell.length_b   1.000
_cell.length_c   1.000
_cell.angle_alpha   90.00
_cell.angle_beta   90.00
_cell.angle_gamma   90.00
#
_symmetry.space_group_name_H-M   'P 1'
#
loop_
_entity.id
_entity.type
_entity.pdbx_description
1 polymer ?
#
loop_
_entity_poly.entity_id
_entity_poly.type
_entity_poly.pdbx_seq_one_letter_code
_entity_poly.pdbx_strand_id
1 'polypeptide(L)'
;MKLSAVLLSSVAAVASAAPSQLTERAGGSGCVKPGDGECALVVFGSLPVGGTGFQHGASVYDKNCNELGKSGSHPGASNFLVKSSLKYDVNVYVQGGFESTGTFWYAGTKYNINHDHCGDCGSSLSANKCCSMSFKC
;
A
#
# COMPACT_ATOMS: atom_id res chain seq x y z
N MET A 1 -35.41 -47.11 13.15
CA MET A 1 -34.90 -46.72 11.82
C MET A 1 -35.66 -45.49 11.32
N LYS A 2 -34.94 -44.39 11.03
CA LYS A 2 -35.21 -43.20 10.17
C LYS A 2 -34.18 -42.13 10.59
N LEU A 3 -33.04 -41.97 9.89
CA LEU A 3 -32.74 -40.99 8.80
C LEU A 3 -33.31 -39.58 9.08
N SER A 4 -32.61 -38.44 8.99
CA SER A 4 -31.38 -38.07 8.28
C SER A 4 -30.83 -36.72 8.80
N ALA A 5 -29.58 -36.46 8.43
CA ALA A 5 -28.69 -35.33 8.73
C ALA A 5 -29.20 -33.91 8.40
N VAL A 6 -28.58 -32.87 9.01
CA VAL A 6 -28.07 -31.65 8.33
C VAL A 6 -26.86 -31.07 9.09
N LEU A 7 -25.84 -30.72 8.31
CA LEU A 7 -24.57 -30.07 8.66
C LEU A 7 -24.75 -28.64 9.18
N LEU A 8 -23.82 -28.14 10.02
CA LEU A 8 -23.43 -26.72 9.97
C LEU A 8 -21.93 -26.55 10.23
N SER A 9 -21.23 -26.32 9.13
CA SER A 9 -19.86 -25.86 9.02
C SER A 9 -19.74 -24.44 9.59
N SER A 10 -18.99 -24.25 10.66
CA SER A 10 -18.65 -22.92 11.16
C SER A 10 -17.47 -22.36 10.35
N VAL A 11 -17.79 -21.69 9.24
CA VAL A 11 -16.82 -20.85 8.52
C VAL A 11 -16.66 -19.56 9.32
N ALA A 12 -15.49 -19.33 9.89
CA ALA A 12 -15.15 -18.06 10.52
C ALA A 12 -15.21 -16.96 9.43
N ALA A 13 -16.12 -16.01 9.63
CA ALA A 13 -16.21 -14.81 8.81
C ALA A 13 -14.90 -14.02 8.95
N VAL A 14 -14.06 -14.05 7.91
CA VAL A 14 -13.02 -13.05 7.73
C VAL A 14 -13.72 -11.71 7.53
N ALA A 15 -13.66 -10.88 8.55
CA ALA A 15 -14.15 -9.51 8.47
C ALA A 15 -13.36 -8.77 7.38
N SER A 16 -13.99 -8.64 6.22
CA SER A 16 -13.61 -7.65 5.21
C SER A 16 -13.88 -6.29 5.83
N ALA A 17 -12.87 -5.71 6.48
CA ALA A 17 -12.86 -4.30 6.82
C ALA A 17 -12.92 -3.52 5.49
N ALA A 18 -14.11 -3.00 5.18
CA ALA A 18 -14.31 -2.08 4.08
C ALA A 18 -13.45 -0.83 4.29
N PRO A 19 -12.91 -0.22 3.22
CA PRO A 19 -12.02 0.92 3.34
C PRO A 19 -12.78 2.13 3.87
N SER A 20 -12.36 2.63 5.02
CA SER A 20 -12.83 3.89 5.58
C SER A 20 -12.42 5.04 4.65
N GLN A 21 -13.39 5.47 3.84
CA GLN A 21 -13.61 6.84 3.35
C GLN A 21 -12.34 7.70 3.21
N LEU A 22 -11.88 7.77 1.97
CA LEU A 22 -10.72 8.49 1.44
C LEU A 22 -10.94 10.02 1.40
N THR A 23 -11.49 10.59 2.47
CA THR A 23 -11.84 12.01 2.55
C THR A 23 -11.19 12.60 3.79
N GLU A 24 -10.32 13.58 3.55
CA GLU A 24 -9.67 14.45 4.54
C GLU A 24 -8.44 13.89 5.26
N ARG A 25 -7.28 13.99 4.59
CA ARG A 25 -6.06 14.69 5.07
C ARG A 25 -4.81 14.18 4.35
N ALA A 26 -4.67 14.50 3.07
CA ALA A 26 -3.38 14.46 2.41
C ALA A 26 -2.55 15.68 2.88
N GLY A 27 -1.63 15.47 3.82
CA GLY A 27 -0.37 16.22 3.75
C GLY A 27 0.29 15.88 2.41
N GLY A 28 1.14 16.74 1.87
CA GLY A 28 1.71 16.63 0.50
C GLY A 28 2.49 15.34 0.15
N SER A 29 2.40 14.30 0.98
CA SER A 29 2.98 12.97 0.80
C SER A 29 2.01 11.92 0.26
N GLY A 30 0.73 12.23 0.04
CA GLY A 30 -0.28 11.24 -0.37
C GLY A 30 -0.67 10.22 0.71
N CYS A 31 -0.16 10.39 1.95
CA CYS A 31 -0.49 9.53 3.08
C CYS A 31 -1.92 9.78 3.56
N VAL A 32 -2.72 8.72 3.62
CA VAL A 32 -4.01 8.69 4.31
C VAL A 32 -3.80 8.09 5.70
N LYS A 33 -4.30 8.78 6.75
CA LYS A 33 -4.12 8.34 8.13
C LYS A 33 -4.74 6.94 8.31
N PRO A 34 -3.92 5.92 8.67
CA PRO A 34 -4.42 4.57 8.92
C PRO A 34 -5.06 4.47 10.31
N GLY A 35 -5.67 3.33 10.62
CA GLY A 35 -6.27 3.09 11.94
C GLY A 35 -5.24 2.97 13.07
N ASP A 36 -5.72 2.82 14.31
CA ASP A 36 -4.81 2.51 15.42
C ASP A 36 -4.15 1.13 15.25
N GLY A 37 -2.85 1.07 15.52
CA GLY A 37 -2.03 -0.12 15.27
C GLY A 37 -1.80 -0.41 13.77
N GLU A 38 -1.85 0.64 12.95
CA GLU A 38 -1.56 0.55 11.52
C GLU A 38 -0.57 1.63 11.07
N CYS A 39 0.14 1.29 10.00
CA CYS A 39 1.01 2.16 9.24
C CYS A 39 0.42 2.33 7.84
N ALA A 40 0.89 3.36 7.12
CA ALA A 40 0.57 3.54 5.72
C ALA A 40 1.79 3.25 4.84
N LEU A 41 1.59 2.52 3.75
CA LEU A 41 2.53 2.43 2.64
C LEU A 41 1.99 3.29 1.50
N VAL A 42 2.78 4.26 1.06
CA VAL A 42 2.49 5.05 -0.13
C VAL A 42 3.40 4.59 -1.27
N VAL A 43 2.83 4.22 -2.41
CA VAL A 43 3.55 3.76 -3.60
C VAL A 43 3.29 4.71 -4.75
N PHE A 44 4.34 5.16 -5.44
CA PHE A 44 4.23 6.13 -6.51
C PHE A 44 4.98 5.68 -7.77
N GLY A 45 4.44 6.04 -8.93
CA GLY A 45 5.08 5.88 -10.23
C GLY A 45 5.37 7.23 -10.86
N SER A 46 6.57 7.43 -11.39
CA SER A 46 6.99 8.67 -12.05
C SER A 46 7.65 8.37 -13.39
N LEU A 47 7.51 9.31 -14.33
CA LEU A 47 8.27 9.29 -15.57
C LEU A 47 9.38 10.34 -15.47
N PRO A 48 10.66 9.95 -15.42
CA PRO A 48 11.76 10.90 -15.35
C PRO A 48 11.79 11.74 -16.64
N VAL A 49 12.11 13.04 -16.50
CA VAL A 49 12.20 13.96 -17.63
C VAL A 49 13.27 13.45 -18.61
N GLY A 50 12.87 13.20 -19.86
CA GLY A 50 13.75 12.68 -20.91
C GLY A 50 14.03 11.17 -20.86
N GLY A 51 13.40 10.43 -19.95
CA GLY A 51 13.51 8.96 -19.89
C GLY A 51 12.36 8.25 -20.61
N THR A 52 12.60 7.00 -21.01
CA THR A 52 11.64 6.16 -21.73
C THR A 52 10.96 5.10 -20.85
N GLY A 53 11.17 5.13 -19.53
CA GLY A 53 10.66 4.10 -18.61
C GLY A 53 10.14 4.68 -17.30
N PHE A 54 9.04 4.10 -16.82
CA PHE A 54 8.50 4.42 -15.50
C PHE A 54 9.48 4.01 -14.40
N GLN A 55 9.52 4.82 -13.36
CA GLN A 55 10.22 4.53 -12.12
C GLN A 55 9.21 4.48 -10.97
N HIS A 56 9.40 3.53 -10.08
CA HIS A 56 8.55 3.34 -8.91
C HIS A 56 9.34 3.58 -7.63
N GLY A 57 8.64 4.07 -6.61
CA GLY A 57 9.16 4.16 -5.27
C GLY A 57 8.05 3.94 -4.25
N ALA A 58 8.43 3.74 -3.00
CA ALA A 58 7.49 3.65 -1.90
C ALA A 58 8.04 4.28 -0.62
N SER A 59 7.14 4.82 0.18
CA SER A 59 7.43 5.39 1.51
C SER A 59 6.48 4.78 2.54
N VAL A 60 7.01 4.49 3.73
CA VAL A 60 6.25 4.00 4.88
C VAL A 60 6.04 5.15 5.85
N TYR A 61 4.84 5.26 6.39
CA TYR A 61 4.44 6.30 7.35
C TYR A 61 3.78 5.69 8.59
N ASP A 62 3.91 6.38 9.72
CA ASP A 62 3.16 6.07 10.93
C ASP A 62 1.69 6.51 10.84
N LYS A 63 0.92 6.25 11.90
CA LYS A 63 -0.49 6.63 12.01
C LYS A 63 -0.78 8.13 11.91
N ASN A 64 0.23 8.96 12.13
CA ASN A 64 0.15 10.42 12.05
C ASN A 64 0.60 10.97 10.69
N CYS A 65 1.01 10.09 9.76
CA CYS A 65 1.65 10.42 8.49
C CYS A 65 3.07 11.01 8.61
N ASN A 66 3.84 10.61 9.63
CA ASN A 66 5.27 10.88 9.69
C ASN A 66 6.03 9.80 8.90
N GLU A 67 6.96 10.21 8.01
CA GLU A 67 7.76 9.26 7.22
C GLU A 67 8.67 8.44 8.15
N LEU A 68 8.54 7.12 8.09
CA LEU A 68 9.37 6.15 8.81
C LEU A 68 10.49 5.58 7.95
N GLY A 69 10.33 5.64 6.62
CA GLY A 69 11.31 5.10 5.67
C GLY A 69 10.85 5.24 4.23
N LYS A 70 11.79 5.17 3.29
CA LYS A 70 11.51 5.24 1.85
C LYS A 70 12.51 4.44 1.02
N SER A 71 12.08 4.00 -0.15
CA SER A 71 12.95 3.45 -1.18
C SER A 71 13.54 4.57 -2.05
N GLY A 72 14.56 4.21 -2.84
CA GLY A 72 14.91 5.00 -4.02
C GLY A 72 13.92 4.77 -5.16
N SER A 73 14.30 5.22 -6.35
CA SER A 73 13.56 4.97 -7.59
C SER A 73 14.02 3.66 -8.24
N HIS A 74 13.06 2.83 -8.63
CA HIS A 74 13.29 1.53 -9.25
C HIS A 74 12.65 1.46 -10.65
N PRO A 75 13.37 1.01 -11.69
CA PRO A 75 12.86 1.01 -13.05
C PRO A 75 11.81 -0.07 -13.28
N GLY A 76 10.70 0.30 -13.92
CA GLY A 76 9.63 -0.59 -14.36
C GLY A 76 9.11 -1.53 -13.27
N ALA A 77 8.66 -2.71 -13.69
CA ALA A 77 8.25 -3.76 -12.77
C ALA A 77 9.46 -4.20 -11.91
N SER A 78 9.39 -3.97 -10.61
CA SER A 78 10.54 -4.12 -9.72
C SER A 78 10.13 -4.67 -8.35
N ASN A 79 11.06 -5.44 -7.77
CA ASN A 79 11.00 -5.88 -6.38
C ASN A 79 12.06 -5.11 -5.61
N PHE A 80 11.69 -4.47 -4.51
CA PHE A 80 12.62 -3.71 -3.67
C PHE A 80 12.20 -3.69 -2.21
N LEU A 81 13.15 -3.33 -1.34
CA LEU A 81 12.92 -3.17 0.09
C LEU A 81 12.76 -1.69 0.44
N VAL A 82 11.78 -1.37 1.27
CA VAL A 82 11.70 -0.10 1.97
C VAL A 82 12.32 -0.28 3.34
N LYS A 83 13.50 0.32 3.54
CA LYS A 83 14.14 0.41 4.85
C LYS A 83 13.39 1.47 5.66
N SER A 84 12.90 1.10 6.83
CA SER A 84 12.16 1.99 7.73
C SER A 84 12.57 1.78 9.19
N SER A 85 12.09 2.63 10.08
CA SER A 85 12.25 2.46 11.53
C SER A 85 11.34 1.37 12.13
N LEU A 86 10.55 0.68 11.31
CA LEU A 86 9.76 -0.48 11.75
C LEU A 86 10.66 -1.67 12.09
N LYS A 87 10.11 -2.65 12.81
CA LYS A 87 10.83 -3.85 13.23
C LYS A 87 11.31 -4.72 12.07
N TYR A 88 10.59 -4.69 10.94
CA TYR A 88 10.89 -5.47 9.75
C TYR A 88 10.91 -4.56 8.52
N ASP A 89 11.69 -4.94 7.51
CA ASP A 89 11.64 -4.27 6.22
C ASP A 89 10.32 -4.57 5.50
N VAL A 90 9.85 -3.61 4.71
CA VAL A 90 8.70 -3.82 3.81
C VAL A 90 9.23 -4.23 2.44
N ASN A 91 8.89 -5.44 2.00
CA ASN A 91 9.23 -5.92 0.66
C ASN A 91 8.11 -5.57 -0.32
N VAL A 92 8.41 -4.79 -1.34
CA VAL A 92 7.45 -4.26 -2.30
C VAL A 92 7.74 -4.84 -3.68
N TYR A 93 6.73 -5.44 -4.29
CA TYR A 93 6.67 -5.67 -5.72
C TYR A 93 5.69 -4.67 -6.33
N VAL A 94 6.15 -3.92 -7.32
CA VAL A 94 5.33 -2.94 -8.01
C VAL A 94 5.57 -3.00 -9.51
N GLN A 95 4.53 -2.70 -10.27
CA GLN A 95 4.51 -2.60 -11.72
C GLN A 95 3.48 -1.56 -12.15
N GLY A 96 3.40 -1.31 -13.46
CA GLY A 96 2.44 -0.40 -14.06
C GLY A 96 3.07 0.94 -14.44
N GLY A 97 2.28 2.00 -14.34
CA GLY A 97 2.70 3.37 -14.69
C GLY A 97 2.53 4.32 -13.51
N PHE A 98 1.94 5.48 -13.76
CA PHE A 98 1.58 6.45 -12.71
C PHE A 98 0.66 5.83 -11.65
N GLU A 99 -0.28 4.99 -12.08
CA GLU A 99 -1.06 4.15 -11.20
C GLU A 99 -0.35 2.81 -11.06
N SER A 100 0.28 2.63 -9.90
CA SER A 100 1.08 1.47 -9.59
C SER A 100 0.21 0.34 -9.03
N THR A 101 0.45 -0.88 -9.47
CA THR A 101 -0.16 -2.10 -8.91
C THR A 101 0.91 -3.06 -8.44
N GLY A 102 0.52 -4.02 -7.61
CA GLY A 102 1.44 -5.04 -7.15
C GLY A 102 1.07 -5.54 -5.77
N THR A 103 2.09 -5.85 -4.98
CA THR A 103 1.94 -6.49 -3.68
C THR A 103 3.08 -6.09 -2.78
N PHE A 104 2.83 -6.00 -1.48
CA PHE A 104 3.91 -5.84 -0.50
C PHE A 104 3.76 -6.82 0.66
N TRP A 105 4.88 -7.07 1.35
CA TRP A 105 4.95 -7.93 2.51
C TRP A 105 5.54 -7.17 3.68
N TYR A 106 4.91 -7.34 4.84
CA TYR A 106 5.43 -6.89 6.11
C TYR A 106 5.20 -7.98 7.16
N ALA A 107 6.25 -8.34 7.91
CA ALA A 107 6.23 -9.38 8.93
C ALA A 107 5.58 -10.71 8.45
N GLY A 108 5.83 -11.11 7.19
CA GLY A 108 5.28 -12.33 6.58
C GLY A 108 3.84 -12.21 6.07
N THR A 109 3.16 -11.09 6.31
CA THR A 109 1.79 -10.84 5.81
C THR A 109 1.84 -10.17 4.45
N LYS A 110 1.10 -10.70 3.47
CA LYS A 110 0.97 -10.14 2.12
C LYS A 110 -0.20 -9.17 2.05
N TYR A 111 0.03 -8.04 1.40
CA TYR A 111 -0.96 -7.01 1.09
C TYR A 111 -0.96 -6.72 -0.41
N ASN A 112 -2.11 -6.36 -0.96
CA ASN A 112 -2.24 -6.00 -2.37
C ASN A 112 -2.17 -4.48 -2.54
N ILE A 113 -1.56 -4.05 -3.63
CA ILE A 113 -1.53 -2.65 -4.08
C ILE A 113 -2.53 -2.56 -5.23
N ASN A 114 -3.66 -1.90 -4.97
CA ASN A 114 -4.81 -1.86 -5.85
C ASN A 114 -5.09 -0.43 -6.29
N HIS A 115 -5.72 -0.28 -7.47
CA HIS A 115 -6.17 1.02 -7.98
C HIS A 115 -7.19 1.71 -7.08
N ASP A 116 -7.96 0.96 -6.29
CA ASP A 116 -9.03 1.49 -5.43
C ASP A 116 -8.54 2.47 -4.36
N HIS A 117 -7.23 2.50 -4.11
CA HIS A 117 -6.59 3.39 -3.15
C HIS A 117 -5.58 4.34 -3.78
N CYS A 118 -5.64 4.49 -5.11
CA CYS A 118 -4.82 5.42 -5.86
C CYS A 118 -5.53 6.75 -6.08
N GLY A 119 -4.79 7.85 -5.93
CA GLY A 119 -5.32 9.20 -6.07
C GLY A 119 -4.22 10.21 -6.35
N ASP A 120 -4.59 11.49 -6.38
CA ASP A 120 -3.63 12.59 -6.51
C ASP A 120 -2.91 12.80 -5.16
N CYS A 121 -1.59 12.73 -5.18
CA CYS A 121 -0.78 12.74 -3.95
C CYS A 121 -0.15 14.08 -3.62
N GLY A 122 -0.60 15.13 -4.32
CA GLY A 122 -0.14 16.49 -4.17
C GLY A 122 1.15 16.78 -4.93
N SER A 123 1.41 18.07 -5.13
CA SER A 123 2.46 18.62 -5.99
C SER A 123 3.90 18.37 -5.54
N SER A 124 4.09 17.77 -4.36
CA SER A 124 5.41 17.53 -3.74
C SER A 124 6.07 16.23 -4.19
N LEU A 125 5.31 15.32 -4.80
CA LEU A 125 5.86 14.16 -5.49
C LEU A 125 5.83 14.47 -6.99
N SER A 126 6.94 14.23 -7.71
CA SER A 126 6.99 14.30 -9.17
C SER A 126 6.05 13.30 -9.88
N ALA A 127 5.33 12.50 -9.09
CA ALA A 127 4.29 11.56 -9.49
C ALA A 127 2.92 12.19 -9.22
N ASN A 128 2.17 12.51 -10.29
CA ASN A 128 0.81 13.06 -10.15
C ASN A 128 -0.17 12.07 -9.51
N LYS A 129 0.17 10.77 -9.44
CA LYS A 129 -0.65 9.72 -8.82
C LYS A 129 0.19 8.87 -7.88
N CYS A 130 -0.40 8.49 -6.75
CA CYS A 130 0.16 7.48 -5.85
C CYS A 130 -0.96 6.68 -5.21
N CYS A 131 -0.62 5.53 -4.65
CA CYS A 131 -1.53 4.61 -3.99
C CYS A 131 -1.16 4.52 -2.51
N SER A 132 -2.14 4.68 -1.61
CA SER A 132 -1.93 4.64 -0.16
C SER A 132 -2.66 3.47 0.47
N MET A 133 -1.92 2.57 1.12
CA MET A 133 -2.45 1.33 1.69
C MET A 133 -2.14 1.29 3.18
N SER A 134 -3.12 0.95 4.01
CA SER A 134 -2.90 0.68 5.43
C SER A 134 -2.51 -0.77 5.67
N PHE A 135 -1.64 -1.00 6.65
CA PHE A 135 -1.22 -2.34 7.06
C PHE A 135 -0.89 -2.39 8.55
N LYS A 136 -0.97 -3.58 9.15
CA LYS A 136 -0.65 -3.77 10.58
C LYS A 136 0.85 -3.63 10.82
N CYS A 137 1.19 -2.71 11.71
CA CYS A 137 2.51 -2.43 12.25
C CYS A 137 2.32 -2.05 13.74
#